data_AF-A0A3N5JGA8-F1
#
_entry.id   AF-A0A3N5JGA8-F1
#
_cell.length_a   1.000
_cell.length_b   1.000
_cell.length_c   1.000
_cell.angle_alpha   90.00
_cell.angle_beta   90.00
_cell.angle_gamma   90.00
#
_symmetry.space_group_name_H-M   'P 1'
#
loop_
_entity.id
_entity.type
_entity.pdbx_description
1 polymer ?
#
loop_
_entity_poly.entity_id
_entity_poly.type
_entity_poly.pdbx_seq_one_letter_code
_entity_poly.pdbx_strand_id
1 'polypeptide(L)'
;MKKMNVKDVNLGTTLNGLKHTMVKRIFSPSRKYSRLLAASQWWSKDDLDAYQLEQLQRLINLAYQHVAYYRGTMQVFNVQPSDFHSLDDISRMPFVEKDIVRRRHQDFLSTKTPLPALYKCHTSGTTGTPLTLYRDLRNVGFEYAMLSRQRRWAGLMPGDRYATLKGELL
;
A
#
# COMPACT_ATOMS: atom_id res chain seq x y z
N MET A 1 -27.23 -10.58 -27.79
CA MET A 1 -26.20 -10.99 -26.80
C MET A 1 -26.60 -12.31 -26.17
N LYS A 2 -25.81 -13.37 -26.34
CA LYS A 2 -26.05 -14.69 -25.75
C LYS A 2 -25.93 -14.58 -24.22
N LYS A 3 -26.98 -14.92 -23.46
CA LYS A 3 -26.93 -14.93 -21.99
C LYS A 3 -25.86 -15.94 -21.55
N MET A 4 -24.86 -15.47 -20.83
CA MET A 4 -23.81 -16.30 -20.24
C MET A 4 -24.46 -17.30 -19.28
N ASN A 5 -24.26 -18.59 -19.52
CA ASN A 5 -24.90 -19.65 -18.75
C ASN A 5 -24.09 -19.87 -17.46
N VAL A 6 -24.75 -19.89 -16.31
CA VAL A 6 -24.12 -19.94 -14.96
C VAL A 6 -23.28 -21.21 -14.74
N LYS A 7 -23.44 -22.23 -15.60
CA LYS A 7 -22.72 -23.50 -15.52
C LYS A 7 -21.20 -23.41 -15.79
N ASP A 8 -20.72 -22.30 -16.36
CA ASP A 8 -19.28 -22.08 -16.62
C ASP A 8 -18.59 -21.25 -15.52
N VAL A 9 -19.30 -20.92 -14.44
CA VAL A 9 -18.75 -20.14 -13.32
C VAL A 9 -17.90 -21.04 -12.44
N ASN A 10 -16.58 -20.90 -12.55
CA ASN A 10 -15.65 -21.57 -11.65
C ASN A 10 -15.91 -21.11 -10.20
N LEU A 11 -16.44 -22.02 -9.37
CA LEU A 11 -16.76 -21.76 -7.96
C LEU A 11 -15.52 -21.31 -7.17
N GLY A 12 -14.34 -21.85 -7.47
CA GLY A 12 -13.08 -21.44 -6.86
C GLY A 12 -12.73 -19.99 -7.18
N THR A 13 -12.86 -19.58 -8.45
CA THR A 13 -12.68 -18.19 -8.88
C THR A 13 -13.69 -17.26 -8.21
N THR A 14 -14.93 -17.71 -8.04
CA THR A 14 -16.01 -16.95 -7.40
C THR A 14 -15.78 -16.78 -5.91
N LEU A 15 -15.37 -17.84 -5.20
CA LEU A 15 -15.02 -17.81 -3.79
C LEU A 15 -13.80 -16.93 -3.53
N ASN A 16 -12.77 -17.00 -4.39
CA ASN A 16 -11.62 -16.09 -4.31
C ASN A 16 -12.03 -14.64 -4.58
N GLY A 17 -12.90 -14.41 -5.58
CA GLY A 17 -13.47 -13.09 -5.86
C GLY A 17 -14.29 -12.53 -4.68
N LEU A 18 -15.08 -13.38 -4.02
CA LEU A 18 -15.85 -13.04 -2.83
C LEU A 18 -14.92 -12.70 -1.66
N LYS A 19 -13.93 -13.56 -1.37
CA LYS A 19 -12.91 -13.32 -0.33
C LYS A 19 -12.19 -12.01 -0.56
N HIS A 20 -11.74 -11.76 -1.78
CA HIS A 20 -11.05 -10.53 -2.16
C HIS A 20 -11.96 -9.30 -2.00
N THR A 21 -13.23 -9.43 -2.38
CA THR A 21 -14.23 -8.37 -2.18
C THR A 21 -14.48 -8.12 -0.70
N MET A 22 -14.62 -9.16 0.13
CA MET A 22 -14.81 -9.01 1.57
C MET A 22 -13.60 -8.36 2.24
N VAL A 23 -12.39 -8.83 1.96
CA VAL A 23 -11.16 -8.25 2.51
C VAL A 23 -11.00 -6.78 2.10
N LYS A 24 -11.17 -6.46 0.81
CA LYS A 24 -10.95 -5.08 0.32
C LYS A 24 -12.09 -4.12 0.61
N ARG A 25 -13.35 -4.56 0.58
CA ARG A 25 -14.52 -3.66 0.76
C ARG A 25 -15.11 -3.66 2.17
N ILE A 26 -15.01 -4.76 2.90
CA ILE A 26 -15.68 -4.96 4.19
C ILE A 26 -14.67 -4.86 5.33
N PHE A 27 -13.65 -5.70 5.34
CA PHE A 27 -12.73 -5.82 6.48
C PHE A 27 -11.61 -4.78 6.50
N SER A 28 -11.17 -4.29 5.32
CA SER A 28 -10.21 -3.20 5.27
C SER A 28 -10.89 -1.84 5.49
N PRO A 29 -10.17 -0.84 6.04
CA PRO A 29 -10.70 0.52 6.23
C PRO A 29 -10.80 1.33 4.93
N SER A 30 -11.07 0.69 3.78
CA SER A 30 -11.09 1.34 2.47
C SER A 30 -12.13 2.45 2.33
N ARG A 31 -13.27 2.37 3.05
CA ARG A 31 -14.27 3.45 3.09
C ARG A 31 -13.71 4.73 3.70
N LYS A 32 -12.96 4.62 4.80
CA LYS A 32 -12.30 5.76 5.46
C LYS A 32 -11.34 6.45 4.48
N TYR A 33 -10.48 5.67 3.82
CA TYR A 33 -9.54 6.21 2.85
C TYR A 33 -10.21 6.75 1.59
N SER A 34 -11.31 6.15 1.13
CA SER A 34 -12.06 6.66 -0.02
C SER A 34 -12.63 8.05 0.25
N ARG A 35 -13.13 8.31 1.47
CA ARG A 35 -13.60 9.65 1.87
C ARG A 35 -12.46 10.65 1.91
N LEU A 36 -11.34 10.27 2.55
CA LEU A 36 -10.13 11.10 2.60
C LEU A 36 -9.67 11.47 1.19
N LEU A 37 -9.50 10.49 0.30
CA LEU A 37 -8.99 10.71 -1.06
C LEU A 37 -9.96 11.48 -1.97
N ALA A 38 -11.27 11.42 -1.69
CA ALA A 38 -12.29 12.18 -2.41
C ALA A 38 -12.35 13.65 -1.96
N ALA A 39 -12.06 13.93 -0.68
CA ALA A 39 -11.92 15.28 -0.18
C ALA A 39 -10.57 15.88 -0.61
N SER A 40 -9.47 15.14 -0.42
CA SER A 40 -8.11 15.66 -0.57
C SER A 40 -7.69 15.93 -2.01
N GLN A 41 -8.41 15.40 -3.00
CA GLN A 41 -8.15 15.72 -4.40
C GLN A 41 -8.47 17.19 -4.76
N TRP A 42 -9.20 17.90 -3.88
CA TRP A 42 -9.59 19.29 -4.06
C TRP A 42 -8.92 20.24 -3.05
N TRP A 43 -7.97 19.74 -2.27
CA TRP A 43 -7.24 20.58 -1.32
C TRP A 43 -6.35 21.59 -2.03
N SER A 44 -6.13 22.73 -1.37
CA SER A 44 -5.12 23.69 -1.79
C SER A 44 -3.72 23.07 -1.67
N LYS A 45 -2.72 23.71 -2.28
CA LYS A 45 -1.33 23.30 -2.14
C LYS A 45 -0.89 23.32 -0.67
N ASP A 46 -1.26 24.38 0.05
CA ASP A 46 -0.87 24.58 1.45
C ASP A 46 -1.50 23.52 2.37
N ASP A 47 -2.79 23.21 2.18
CA ASP A 47 -3.47 22.14 2.92
C ASP A 47 -2.82 20.78 2.64
N LEU A 48 -2.45 20.52 1.39
CA LEU A 48 -1.80 19.28 0.99
C LEU A 48 -0.40 19.16 1.60
N ASP A 49 0.38 20.24 1.60
CA ASP A 49 1.73 20.27 2.17
C ASP A 49 1.70 20.08 3.68
N ALA A 50 0.78 20.76 4.37
CA ALA A 50 0.59 20.59 5.81
C ALA A 50 0.24 19.15 6.17
N TYR A 51 -0.69 18.53 5.43
CA TYR A 51 -1.04 17.13 5.61
C TYR A 51 0.13 16.19 5.30
N GLN A 52 0.88 16.43 4.22
CA GLN A 52 2.05 15.62 3.88
C GLN A 52 3.13 15.69 4.96
N LEU A 53 3.37 16.87 5.53
CA LEU A 53 4.35 17.07 6.59
C LEU A 53 3.96 16.32 7.86
N GLU A 54 2.70 16.43 8.29
CA GLU A 54 2.18 15.67 9.44
C GLU A 54 2.37 14.16 9.23
N GLN A 55 2.02 13.68 8.04
CA GLN A 55 2.12 12.27 7.69
C GLN A 55 3.56 11.78 7.58
N LEU A 56 4.47 12.62 7.08
CA LEU A 56 5.91 12.35 7.03
C LEU A 56 6.48 12.21 8.45
N GLN A 57 6.25 13.19 9.31
CA GLN A 57 6.71 13.17 10.71
C GLN A 57 6.20 11.92 11.44
N ARG A 58 4.93 11.57 11.24
CA ARG A 58 4.35 10.35 11.80
C ARG A 58 5.02 9.09 11.26
N LEU A 59 5.28 9.02 9.95
CA LEU A 59 5.91 7.87 9.32
C LEU A 59 7.35 7.67 9.81
N ILE A 60 8.13 8.74 9.89
CA ILE A 60 9.50 8.73 10.40
C ILE A 60 9.54 8.24 11.85
N ASN A 61 8.67 8.77 12.72
CA ASN A 61 8.56 8.32 14.11
C ASN A 61 8.21 6.82 14.19
N LEU A 62 7.24 6.36 13.41
CA LEU A 62 6.86 4.94 13.37
C LEU A 62 8.01 4.06 12.88
N ALA A 63 8.74 4.51 11.85
CA ALA A 63 9.88 3.80 11.28
C ALA A 63 11.01 3.66 12.30
N TYR A 64 11.37 4.76 12.97
CA TYR A 64 12.40 4.76 14.01
C TYR A 64 12.02 3.85 15.20
N GLN A 65 10.79 3.96 15.67
CA GLN A 65 10.33 3.21 16.84
C GLN A 65 10.12 1.72 16.57
N HIS A 66 9.70 1.34 15.35
CA HIS A 66 9.18 -0.01 15.13
C HIS A 66 9.82 -0.78 13.98
N VAL A 67 10.75 -0.20 13.22
CA VAL A 67 11.39 -0.87 12.09
C VAL A 67 12.91 -0.88 12.29
N ALA A 68 13.48 -2.07 12.44
CA ALA A 68 14.89 -2.25 12.78
C ALA A 68 15.82 -1.60 11.74
N TYR A 69 15.52 -1.77 10.45
CA TYR A 69 16.30 -1.16 9.37
C TYR A 69 16.35 0.36 9.51
N TYR A 70 15.20 1.03 9.58
CA TYR A 70 15.16 2.51 9.62
C TYR A 70 15.74 3.08 10.90
N ARG A 71 15.57 2.41 12.05
CA ARG A 71 16.23 2.81 13.29
C ARG A 71 17.74 2.79 13.14
N GLY A 72 18.30 1.70 12.61
CA GLY A 72 19.74 1.57 12.37
C GLY A 72 20.25 2.59 11.35
N THR A 73 19.52 2.81 10.26
CA THR A 73 19.87 3.83 9.26
C THR A 73 19.90 5.23 9.88
N MET A 74 18.87 5.63 10.63
CA MET A 74 18.84 6.93 11.29
C MET A 74 20.00 7.12 12.28
N GLN A 75 20.36 6.07 13.04
CA GLN A 75 21.51 6.10 13.94
C GLN A 75 22.85 6.29 13.20
N VAL A 76 23.05 5.58 12.08
CA VAL A 76 24.30 5.67 11.27
C VAL A 76 24.45 7.05 10.64
N PHE A 77 23.36 7.64 10.15
CA PHE A 77 23.37 8.95 9.52
C PHE A 77 23.21 10.11 10.51
N ASN A 78 23.15 9.82 11.81
CA ASN A 78 22.92 10.80 12.88
C ASN A 78 21.67 11.68 12.64
N VAL A 79 20.57 11.05 12.22
CA VAL A 79 19.28 11.68 11.98
C VAL A 79 18.31 11.26 13.08
N GLN A 80 17.55 12.21 13.61
CA GLN A 80 16.50 11.96 14.60
C GLN A 80 15.11 12.27 14.02
N PRO A 81 14.04 11.63 14.52
CA PRO A 81 12.68 11.97 14.10
C PRO A 81 12.29 13.43 14.32
N SER A 82 12.92 14.10 15.30
CA SER A 82 12.73 15.52 15.59
C SER A 82 13.28 16.44 14.51
N ASP A 83 14.13 15.96 13.61
CA ASP A 83 14.82 16.80 12.61
C ASP A 83 13.95 17.09 11.37
N PHE A 84 12.72 16.55 11.31
CA PHE A 84 11.81 16.67 10.17
C PHE A 84 10.82 17.81 10.40
N HIS A 85 11.17 19.02 9.96
CA HIS A 85 10.36 20.23 10.09
C HIS A 85 9.71 20.67 8.77
N SER A 86 10.19 20.12 7.66
CA SER A 86 9.72 20.40 6.31
C SER A 86 9.69 19.12 5.47
N LEU A 87 9.05 19.17 4.30
CA LEU A 87 9.06 18.05 3.37
C LEU A 87 10.46 17.77 2.80
N ASP A 88 11.29 18.80 2.68
CA ASP A 88 12.65 18.69 2.13
C ASP A 88 13.61 17.93 3.06
N ASP A 89 13.30 17.85 4.35
CA ASP A 89 14.08 17.07 5.33
C ASP A 89 14.08 15.56 5.01
N ILE A 90 13.20 15.08 4.11
CA ILE A 90 13.27 13.70 3.61
C ILE A 90 14.63 13.37 2.98
N SER A 91 15.33 14.37 2.43
CA SER A 91 16.66 14.23 1.83
C SER A 91 17.75 13.82 2.82
N ARG A 92 17.50 13.94 4.13
CA ARG A 92 18.38 13.46 5.20
C ARG A 92 18.46 11.94 5.25
N MET A 93 17.44 11.24 4.71
CA MET A 93 17.41 9.79 4.66
C MET A 93 18.06 9.29 3.36
N PRO A 94 18.91 8.24 3.42
CA PRO A 94 19.45 7.65 2.21
C PRO A 94 18.37 6.91 1.43
N PHE A 95 18.59 6.76 0.13
CA PHE A 95 17.78 5.89 -0.70
C PHE A 95 17.91 4.42 -0.28
N VAL A 96 16.81 3.68 -0.38
CA VAL A 96 16.79 2.24 -0.12
C VAL A 96 16.91 1.49 -1.45
N GLU A 97 18.03 0.82 -1.65
CA GLU A 97 18.22 -0.01 -2.83
C GLU A 97 17.40 -1.30 -2.79
N LYS A 98 16.95 -1.75 -3.97
CA LYS A 98 16.15 -2.98 -4.14
C LYS A 98 16.83 -4.20 -3.51
N ASP A 99 18.16 -4.29 -3.63
CA ASP A 99 18.92 -5.43 -3.14
C ASP A 99 19.04 -5.47 -1.61
N ILE A 100 19.02 -4.30 -0.95
CA ILE A 100 18.94 -4.23 0.51
C ILE A 100 17.63 -4.84 0.99
N VAL A 101 16.50 -4.44 0.37
CA VAL A 101 15.19 -5.02 0.69
C VAL A 101 15.18 -6.53 0.43
N ARG A 102 15.79 -6.99 -0.66
CA ARG A 102 15.87 -8.42 -0.98
C ARG A 102 16.60 -9.21 0.10
N ARG A 103 17.80 -8.77 0.49
CA ARG A 103 18.67 -9.48 1.44
C ARG A 103 18.21 -9.36 2.88
N ARG A 104 17.57 -8.24 3.22
CA ARG A 104 17.24 -7.85 4.60
C ARG A 104 15.74 -7.64 4.81
N HIS A 105 14.87 -8.31 4.06
CA HIS A 105 13.42 -8.05 4.08
C HIS A 105 12.80 -8.15 5.48
N GLN A 106 13.35 -8.95 6.39
CA GLN A 106 12.86 -9.09 7.76
C GLN A 106 13.10 -7.82 8.59
N ASP A 107 14.18 -7.08 8.33
CA ASP A 107 14.53 -5.85 9.06
C ASP A 107 13.56 -4.69 8.75
N PHE A 108 12.81 -4.79 7.65
CA PHE A 108 11.77 -3.85 7.25
C PHE A 108 10.40 -4.13 7.91
N LEU A 109 10.27 -5.23 8.65
CA LEU A 109 9.03 -5.56 9.34
C LEU A 109 8.82 -4.64 10.54
N SER A 110 7.61 -4.09 10.65
CA SER A 110 7.21 -3.30 11.81
C SER A 110 6.85 -4.19 12.99
N THR A 111 7.38 -3.89 14.17
CA THR A 111 7.00 -4.56 15.42
C THR A 111 5.57 -4.25 15.88
N LYS A 112 4.89 -3.26 15.30
CA LYS A 112 3.48 -2.93 15.62
C LYS A 112 2.48 -3.99 15.15
N THR A 113 2.86 -4.85 14.22
CA THR A 113 1.93 -5.82 13.65
C THR A 113 2.61 -7.17 13.59
N PRO A 114 2.08 -8.19 14.29
CA PRO A 114 2.70 -9.50 14.32
C PRO A 114 2.67 -10.13 12.93
N LEU A 115 3.72 -10.86 12.57
CA LEU A 115 3.90 -11.45 11.25
C LEU A 115 2.70 -12.28 10.74
N PRO A 116 2.00 -13.09 11.57
CA PRO A 116 0.81 -13.82 11.14
C PRO A 116 -0.37 -12.95 10.70
N ALA A 117 -0.40 -11.68 11.10
CA ALA A 117 -1.42 -10.71 10.68
C ALA A 117 -1.07 -9.99 9.37
N LEU A 118 0.08 -10.32 8.76
CA LEU A 118 0.56 -9.73 7.51
C LEU A 118 0.35 -10.69 6.34
N TYR A 119 -0.09 -10.15 5.21
CA TYR A 119 -0.16 -10.84 3.94
C TYR A 119 1.21 -10.78 3.25
N LYS A 120 1.86 -11.92 3.08
CA LYS A 120 3.07 -12.05 2.27
C LYS A 120 2.72 -11.88 0.80
N CYS A 121 3.47 -11.06 0.07
CA CYS A 121 3.30 -10.85 -1.37
C CYS A 121 4.66 -10.76 -2.09
N HIS A 122 4.64 -11.02 -3.40
CA HIS A 122 5.83 -11.06 -4.22
C HIS A 122 5.72 -10.11 -5.42
N THR A 123 6.84 -9.51 -5.82
CA THR A 123 6.91 -8.78 -7.10
C THR A 123 7.05 -9.76 -8.27
N SER A 124 6.56 -9.42 -9.46
CA SER A 124 6.57 -10.29 -10.66
C SER A 124 7.96 -10.66 -11.21
N GLY A 125 9.06 -10.10 -10.69
CA GLY A 125 10.41 -10.62 -10.96
C GLY A 125 10.93 -10.42 -12.39
N THR A 126 10.49 -9.39 -13.12
CA THR A 126 10.92 -9.15 -14.52
C THR A 126 12.44 -8.99 -14.69
N THR A 127 13.16 -8.62 -13.62
CA THR A 127 14.63 -8.47 -13.60
C THR A 127 15.34 -9.56 -12.79
N GLY A 128 14.72 -10.73 -12.60
CA GLY A 128 15.26 -11.84 -11.78
C GLY A 128 14.47 -12.08 -10.48
N THR A 129 15.16 -12.37 -9.37
CA THR A 129 14.54 -12.85 -8.12
C THR A 129 13.50 -11.87 -7.54
N PRO A 130 12.23 -12.31 -7.35
CA PRO A 130 11.18 -11.54 -6.71
C PRO A 130 11.56 -10.99 -5.34
N LEU A 131 11.09 -9.78 -5.02
CA LEU A 131 11.08 -9.30 -3.64
C LEU A 131 9.99 -10.00 -2.84
N THR A 132 10.30 -10.35 -1.60
CA THR A 132 9.30 -10.71 -0.60
C THR A 132 8.90 -9.46 0.16
N LEU A 133 7.61 -9.16 0.17
CA LEU A 133 7.03 -8.00 0.85
C LEU A 133 5.87 -8.45 1.74
N TYR A 134 5.47 -7.57 2.66
CA TYR A 134 4.40 -7.84 3.61
C TYR A 134 3.42 -6.67 3.64
N ARG A 135 2.13 -6.99 3.70
CA ARG A 135 1.04 -6.01 3.65
C ARG A 135 0.06 -6.25 4.78
N ASP A 136 -0.42 -5.20 5.42
CA ASP A 136 -1.51 -5.28 6.39
C ASP A 136 -2.85 -4.86 5.77
N LEU A 137 -3.95 -5.05 6.52
CA LEU A 137 -5.29 -4.67 6.05
C LEU A 137 -5.42 -3.15 5.79
N ARG A 138 -4.66 -2.31 6.50
CA ARG A 138 -4.68 -0.85 6.28
C ARG A 138 -4.12 -0.51 4.91
N ASN A 139 -2.98 -1.11 4.54
CA ASN A 139 -2.36 -0.97 3.24
C ASN A 139 -3.27 -1.49 2.12
N VAL A 140 -3.88 -2.67 2.31
CA VAL A 140 -4.85 -3.24 1.36
C VAL A 140 -6.04 -2.29 1.14
N GLY A 141 -6.57 -1.72 2.22
CA GLY A 141 -7.69 -0.79 2.13
C GLY A 141 -7.34 0.54 1.47
N PHE A 142 -6.14 1.08 1.75
CA PHE A 142 -5.67 2.32 1.13
C PHE A 142 -5.43 2.14 -0.37
N GLU A 143 -4.72 1.07 -0.77
CA GLU A 143 -4.51 0.75 -2.19
C GLU A 143 -5.85 0.57 -2.92
N TYR A 144 -6.80 -0.14 -2.31
CA TYR A 144 -8.12 -0.32 -2.90
C TYR A 144 -8.85 1.02 -3.11
N ALA A 145 -8.80 1.92 -2.13
CA ALA A 145 -9.40 3.25 -2.23
C ALA A 145 -8.73 4.11 -3.33
N MET A 146 -7.39 4.07 -3.41
CA MET A 146 -6.63 4.78 -4.44
C MET A 146 -6.99 4.29 -5.85
N LEU A 147 -6.96 2.97 -6.08
CA LEU A 147 -7.33 2.38 -7.38
C LEU A 147 -8.79 2.66 -7.73
N SER A 148 -9.68 2.68 -6.73
CA SER A 148 -11.09 3.03 -6.94
C SER A 148 -11.26 4.49 -7.35
N ARG A 149 -10.48 5.42 -6.80
CA ARG A 149 -10.47 6.82 -7.23
C ARG A 149 -9.97 6.96 -8.67
N GLN A 150 -8.84 6.32 -9.01
CA GLN A 150 -8.30 6.35 -10.38
C GLN A 150 -9.29 5.80 -11.41
N ARG A 151 -9.99 4.72 -11.08
CA ARG A 151 -11.06 4.18 -11.92
C ARG A 151 -12.18 5.19 -12.16
N ARG A 152 -12.62 5.91 -11.11
CA ARG A 152 -13.63 6.97 -11.25
C ARG A 152 -13.16 8.12 -12.13
N TRP A 153 -11.90 8.52 -12.04
CA TRP A 153 -11.32 9.51 -12.95
C TRP A 153 -11.37 9.06 -14.41
N ALA A 154 -11.28 7.75 -14.66
CA ALA A 154 -11.46 7.15 -15.99
C ALA A 154 -12.94 6.86 -16.36
N GLY A 155 -13.90 7.36 -15.58
CA GLY A 155 -15.34 7.17 -15.83
C GLY A 155 -15.91 5.83 -15.36
N LEU A 156 -15.12 4.97 -14.70
CA LEU A 156 -15.59 3.68 -14.18
C LEU A 156 -16.21 3.84 -12.78
N MET A 157 -17.48 3.44 -12.68
CA MET A 157 -18.29 3.51 -11.48
C MET A 157 -18.37 2.17 -10.73
N PRO A 158 -18.65 2.19 -9.41
CA PRO A 158 -18.89 0.95 -8.68
C PRO A 158 -20.07 0.17 -9.29
N GLY A 159 -19.80 -1.02 -9.81
CA GLY A 159 -20.81 -1.88 -10.47
C GLY A 159 -20.53 -2.09 -11.95
N ASP A 160 -19.73 -1.22 -12.56
CA ASP A 160 -19.33 -1.36 -13.95
C ASP A 160 -18.51 -2.62 -14.17
N ARG A 161 -18.73 -3.24 -15.33
CA ARG A 161 -17.98 -4.42 -15.77
C ARG A 161 -16.71 -3.96 -16.46
N TYR A 162 -15.57 -4.39 -15.95
CA TYR A 162 -14.28 -4.17 -16.58
C TYR A 162 -13.42 -5.43 -16.47
N ALA A 163 -12.53 -5.63 -17.45
CA ALA A 163 -11.51 -6.66 -17.40
C ALA A 163 -10.18 -6.01 -17.05
N THR A 164 -9.33 -6.73 -16.29
CA THR A 164 -7.95 -6.32 -16.05
C THR A 164 -7.04 -7.35 -16.69
N LEU A 165 -6.20 -6.93 -17.63
CA LEU A 165 -5.22 -7.79 -18.28
C LEU A 165 -3.87 -7.60 -17.58
N LYS A 166 -3.36 -8.66 -16.95
CA LYS A 166 -2.09 -8.65 -16.23
C LYS A 166 -1.34 -9.95 -16.51
N GLY A 167 -0.01 -9.87 -16.55
CA GLY A 167 0.86 -11.03 -16.42
C GLY A 167 1.12 -11.34 -14.95
N GLU A 168 0.16 -11.99 -14.28
CA GLU A 168 0.39 -12.54 -12.93
C GLU A 168 1.01 -13.94 -13.11
N LEU A 169 2.21 -14.17 -12.55
CA LEU A 169 2.77 -15.51 -12.40
C LEU A 169 1.90 -16.24 -11.36
N LEU A 170 1.30 -17.37 -11.77
CA LEU A 170 0.51 -18.25 -10.89
C LEU A 170 1.36 -18.85 -9.77
#